data_AF-A0A9X2LNK0-F1
#
_entry.id   AF-A0A9X2LNK0-F1
#
_cell.length_a   1.000
_cell.length_b   1.000
_cell.length_c   1.000
_cell.angle_alpha   90.00
_cell.angle_beta   90.00
_cell.angle_gamma   90.00
#
_symmetry.space_group_name_H-M   'P 1'
#
loop_
_entity.id
_entity.type
_entity.pdbx_description
1 polymer ?
#
loop_
_entity_poly.entity_id
_entity_poly.type
_entity_poly.pdbx_seq_one_letter_code
_entity_poly.pdbx_strand_id
1 'polypeptide(L)'
;HGGEKAAIAIKTTDTVHKTAVVQGEGWTVGGMAKGAGMLAPGLATMLVVLTTDADVDAPGLDAALRTATRKTFDRVDSDGCMSTNDTVLLLASGAAEVTPAQEEFTEAVRAVCDDLARQLIGDAEGASKDIRIEVVNAATEDDAVEVGRSIARNNLLKCALHGEDPNWGRVLSAIGTTSAAFDPDRLNVAINDVWVCRNGSVGDDR
;
A
#
# COMPACT_ATOMS: atom_id res chain seq x y z
N HIS A 1 18.66 2.00 -21.31
CA HIS A 1 17.63 2.32 -20.29
C HIS A 1 16.25 2.34 -20.93
N GLY A 2 15.45 1.28 -20.73
CA GLY A 2 14.11 1.12 -21.31
C GLY A 2 12.96 1.29 -20.31
N GLY A 3 13.22 1.14 -19.00
CA GLY A 3 12.20 1.15 -17.95
C GLY A 3 11.40 2.46 -17.87
N GLU A 4 12.08 3.61 -17.85
CA GLU A 4 11.42 4.93 -17.79
C GLU A 4 10.48 5.15 -18.99
N LYS A 5 10.93 4.83 -20.21
CA LYS A 5 10.10 4.96 -21.42
C LYS A 5 8.86 4.08 -21.36
N ALA A 6 9.00 2.85 -20.84
CA ALA A 6 7.86 1.96 -20.63
C ALA A 6 6.90 2.51 -19.58
N ALA A 7 7.41 3.01 -18.44
CA ALA A 7 6.62 3.62 -17.38
C ALA A 7 5.81 4.84 -17.88
N ILE A 8 6.41 5.68 -18.73
CA ILE A 8 5.71 6.80 -19.38
C ILE A 8 4.60 6.30 -20.32
N ALA A 9 4.87 5.25 -21.10
CA ALA A 9 3.95 4.75 -22.12
C ALA A 9 2.71 4.04 -21.55
N ILE A 10 2.78 3.47 -20.35
CA ILE A 10 1.66 2.75 -19.73
C ILE A 10 0.66 3.65 -19.00
N LYS A 11 1.00 4.93 -18.77
CA LYS A 11 0.16 5.90 -18.05
C LYS A 11 -1.23 6.06 -18.67
N THR A 12 -2.23 6.30 -17.83
CA THR A 12 -3.57 6.76 -18.27
C THR A 12 -3.92 8.11 -17.65
N THR A 13 -4.56 8.10 -16.48
CA THR A 13 -4.93 9.30 -15.71
C THR A 13 -3.81 9.72 -14.76
N ASP A 14 -2.75 8.92 -14.66
CA ASP A 14 -1.53 9.23 -13.93
C ASP A 14 -0.96 10.60 -14.34
N THR A 15 -0.62 11.45 -13.36
CA THR A 15 0.04 12.73 -13.65
C THR A 15 1.55 12.56 -13.78
N VAL A 16 2.12 11.57 -13.08
CA VAL A 16 3.55 11.24 -13.11
C VAL A 16 3.80 9.78 -13.55
N HIS A 17 4.97 9.51 -14.12
CA HIS A 17 5.41 8.12 -14.36
C HIS A 17 5.99 7.56 -13.06
N LYS A 18 5.76 6.27 -12.78
CA LYS A 18 6.13 5.65 -11.50
C LYS A 18 7.17 4.56 -11.72
N THR A 19 8.30 4.67 -11.03
CA THR A 19 9.42 3.73 -11.13
C THR A 19 10.12 3.59 -9.79
N ALA A 20 10.63 2.40 -9.49
CA ALA A 20 11.40 2.13 -8.28
C ALA A 20 12.53 1.14 -8.58
N VAL A 21 13.65 1.25 -7.87
CA VAL A 21 14.81 0.36 -8.02
C VAL A 21 15.43 0.10 -6.65
N VAL A 22 15.73 -1.16 -6.37
CA VAL A 22 16.51 -1.61 -5.21
C VAL A 22 17.68 -2.45 -5.71
N GLN A 23 18.87 -2.17 -5.19
CA GLN A 23 20.09 -2.93 -5.49
C GLN A 23 20.39 -3.86 -4.31
N GLY A 24 20.56 -5.15 -4.61
CA GLY A 24 21.12 -6.13 -3.68
C GLY A 24 22.63 -6.28 -3.86
N GLU A 25 23.21 -7.32 -3.28
CA GLU A 25 24.63 -7.63 -3.47
C GLU A 25 24.89 -8.29 -4.84
N GLY A 26 25.11 -7.48 -5.87
CA GLY A 26 25.46 -7.94 -7.22
C GLY A 26 24.26 -8.23 -8.14
N TRP A 27 23.05 -7.90 -7.71
CA TRP A 27 21.81 -8.04 -8.48
C TRP A 27 20.87 -6.85 -8.19
N THR A 28 19.82 -6.68 -8.99
CA THR A 28 18.89 -5.54 -8.93
C THR A 28 17.45 -5.99 -9.09
N VAL A 29 16.52 -5.32 -8.40
CA VAL A 29 15.08 -5.36 -8.69
C VAL A 29 14.64 -3.97 -9.10
N GLY A 30 14.05 -3.87 -10.28
CA GLY A 30 13.43 -2.65 -10.77
C GLY A 30 11.94 -2.86 -10.99
N GLY A 31 11.16 -1.78 -10.95
CA GLY A 31 9.73 -1.85 -11.19
C GLY A 31 9.17 -0.57 -11.79
N MET A 32 8.03 -0.72 -12.48
CA MET A 32 7.18 0.37 -12.91
C MET A 32 5.73 0.09 -12.55
N ALA A 33 4.96 1.15 -12.31
CA ALA A 33 3.56 1.07 -11.97
C ALA A 33 2.72 2.09 -12.74
N LYS A 34 1.44 1.78 -12.91
CA LYS A 34 0.39 2.67 -13.42
C LYS A 34 -0.88 2.47 -12.61
N GLY A 35 -1.55 3.58 -12.30
CA GLY A 35 -2.82 3.69 -11.62
C GLY A 35 -2.90 5.00 -10.84
N ALA A 36 -4.04 5.68 -10.90
CA ALA A 36 -4.31 6.94 -10.18
C ALA A 36 -5.77 7.00 -9.68
N GLY A 37 -6.72 6.40 -10.40
CA GLY A 37 -8.09 6.15 -9.94
C GLY A 37 -8.41 4.66 -9.95
N MET A 38 -9.49 4.27 -9.26
CA MET A 38 -9.85 2.88 -8.99
C MET A 38 -8.65 2.13 -8.40
N LEU A 39 -8.16 2.59 -7.25
CA LEU A 39 -7.06 1.96 -6.52
C LEU A 39 -7.64 1.40 -5.21
N ALA A 40 -8.07 0.16 -5.20
CA ALA A 40 -8.49 -0.54 -3.99
C ALA A 40 -8.07 -2.01 -4.08
N PRO A 41 -7.82 -2.70 -2.95
CA PRO A 41 -7.36 -4.07 -3.01
C PRO A 41 -8.49 -4.99 -3.45
N GLY A 42 -8.17 -5.84 -4.42
CA GLY A 42 -9.06 -6.86 -4.94
C GLY A 42 -9.90 -6.33 -6.08
N LEU A 43 -9.23 -5.93 -7.16
CA LEU A 43 -9.70 -5.31 -8.41
C LEU A 43 -9.53 -3.79 -8.32
N ALA A 44 -8.71 -3.19 -9.19
CA ALA A 44 -8.34 -1.80 -9.44
C ALA A 44 -7.78 -1.78 -10.89
N THR A 45 -7.41 -0.64 -11.48
CA THR A 45 -6.61 -0.69 -12.74
C THR A 45 -5.15 -0.43 -12.43
N MET A 46 -4.59 -1.26 -11.55
CA MET A 46 -3.20 -1.20 -11.18
C MET A 46 -2.41 -2.18 -12.05
N LEU A 47 -1.50 -1.64 -12.87
CA LEU A 47 -0.57 -2.41 -13.67
C LEU A 47 0.83 -2.21 -13.11
N VAL A 48 1.45 -3.29 -12.64
CA VAL A 48 2.81 -3.28 -12.10
C VAL A 48 3.64 -4.34 -12.80
N VAL A 49 4.81 -3.94 -13.28
CA VAL A 49 5.79 -4.86 -13.86
C VAL A 49 7.11 -4.66 -13.13
N LEU A 50 7.59 -5.75 -12.56
CA LEU A 50 8.86 -5.86 -11.85
C LEU A 50 9.81 -6.72 -12.68
N THR A 51 11.08 -6.36 -12.68
CA THR A 51 12.13 -7.10 -13.37
C THR A 51 13.36 -7.24 -12.48
N THR A 52 14.01 -8.39 -12.53
CA THR A 52 15.28 -8.63 -11.85
C THR A 52 16.27 -9.40 -12.73
N ASP A 53 17.55 -9.18 -12.47
CA ASP A 53 18.65 -9.97 -13.04
C ASP A 53 19.14 -11.07 -12.10
N ALA A 54 18.62 -11.18 -10.87
CA ALA A 54 18.91 -12.28 -9.95
C ALA A 54 18.52 -13.65 -10.54
N ASP A 55 19.28 -14.68 -10.18
CA ASP A 55 18.98 -16.08 -10.50
C ASP A 55 18.10 -16.69 -9.41
N VAL A 56 16.79 -16.61 -9.61
CA VAL A 56 15.76 -17.11 -8.71
C VAL A 56 14.78 -17.97 -9.51
N ASP A 57 14.43 -19.13 -8.99
CA ASP A 57 13.50 -20.04 -9.63
C ASP A 57 12.05 -19.55 -9.57
N ALA A 58 11.18 -20.12 -10.42
CA ALA A 58 9.78 -19.69 -10.49
C ALA A 58 9.02 -19.78 -9.14
N PRO A 59 9.18 -20.83 -8.32
CA PRO A 59 8.60 -20.89 -6.98
C PRO A 59 9.10 -19.76 -6.06
N GLY A 60 10.40 -19.45 -6.06
CA GLY A 60 10.97 -18.36 -5.27
C GLY A 60 10.43 -16.98 -5.68
N LEU A 61 10.24 -16.76 -6.99
CA LEU A 61 9.61 -15.55 -7.53
C LEU A 61 8.15 -15.42 -7.09
N ASP A 62 7.35 -16.48 -7.22
CA ASP A 62 5.93 -16.46 -6.83
C ASP A 62 5.75 -16.20 -5.32
N ALA A 63 6.56 -16.86 -4.48
CA ALA A 63 6.53 -16.66 -3.03
C ALA A 63 6.91 -15.22 -2.63
N ALA A 64 7.97 -14.66 -3.24
CA ALA A 64 8.39 -13.28 -3.01
C ALA A 64 7.31 -12.29 -3.45
N LEU A 65 6.75 -12.48 -4.65
CA LEU A 65 5.73 -11.60 -5.21
C LEU A 65 4.47 -11.59 -4.34
N ARG A 66 3.93 -12.76 -3.98
CA ARG A 66 2.72 -12.85 -3.12
C ARG A 66 2.93 -12.21 -1.75
N THR A 67 4.11 -12.39 -1.17
CA THR A 67 4.45 -11.78 0.13
C THR A 67 4.51 -10.26 0.03
N ALA A 68 5.12 -9.75 -1.04
CA ALA A 68 5.21 -8.32 -1.30
C ALA A 68 3.83 -7.71 -1.55
N THR A 69 3.03 -8.26 -2.47
CA THR A 69 1.71 -7.74 -2.82
C THR A 69 0.77 -7.69 -1.61
N ARG A 70 0.75 -8.75 -0.77
CA ARG A 70 -0.07 -8.83 0.45
C ARG A 70 0.20 -7.69 1.44
N LYS A 71 1.42 -7.16 1.44
CA LYS A 71 1.87 -6.13 2.39
C LYS A 71 1.91 -4.72 1.79
N THR A 72 1.74 -4.57 0.48
CA THR A 72 1.82 -3.27 -0.20
C THR A 72 0.56 -2.96 -0.98
N PHE A 73 0.44 -3.44 -2.22
CA PHE A 73 -0.66 -3.13 -3.13
C PHE A 73 -2.01 -3.59 -2.57
N ASP A 74 -2.05 -4.72 -1.85
CA ASP A 74 -3.27 -5.23 -1.23
C ASP A 74 -3.75 -4.41 -0.01
N ARG A 75 -3.01 -3.35 0.34
CA ARG A 75 -3.29 -2.42 1.45
C ARG A 75 -3.42 -0.96 0.99
N VAL A 76 -3.36 -0.72 -0.32
CA VAL A 76 -3.57 0.60 -0.94
C VAL A 76 -5.05 0.76 -1.29
N ASP A 77 -5.69 1.80 -0.77
CA ASP A 77 -7.11 2.09 -1.04
C ASP A 77 -7.39 3.60 -1.14
N SER A 78 -7.62 4.10 -2.36
CA SER A 78 -7.96 5.50 -2.64
C SER A 78 -9.48 5.72 -2.59
N ASP A 79 -10.28 4.89 -3.25
CA ASP A 79 -11.69 5.14 -3.55
C ASP A 79 -12.62 3.94 -3.30
N GLY A 80 -12.09 2.81 -2.80
CA GLY A 80 -12.83 1.56 -2.62
C GLY A 80 -13.38 0.95 -3.92
N CYS A 81 -13.05 1.51 -5.08
CA CYS A 81 -13.61 1.14 -6.37
C CYS A 81 -12.73 0.12 -7.07
N MET A 82 -13.42 -0.89 -7.59
CA MET A 82 -12.85 -2.19 -7.73
C MET A 82 -12.73 -2.55 -9.25
N SER A 83 -11.56 -2.54 -9.89
CA SER A 83 -11.39 -2.73 -11.36
C SER A 83 -10.89 -4.10 -11.87
N THR A 84 -11.43 -4.50 -13.02
CA THR A 84 -11.38 -5.84 -13.60
C THR A 84 -10.03 -6.30 -14.18
N ASN A 85 -8.95 -5.50 -14.09
CA ASN A 85 -7.71 -5.74 -14.86
C ASN A 85 -6.41 -5.62 -14.04
N ASP A 86 -6.46 -5.67 -12.71
CA ASP A 86 -5.25 -5.64 -11.88
C ASP A 86 -4.25 -6.72 -12.30
N THR A 87 -3.01 -6.31 -12.51
CA THR A 87 -1.93 -7.22 -12.92
C THR A 87 -0.61 -6.79 -12.29
N VAL A 88 0.02 -7.70 -11.53
CA VAL A 88 1.38 -7.55 -11.03
C VAL A 88 2.23 -8.69 -11.60
N LEU A 89 3.29 -8.36 -12.32
CA LEU A 89 4.22 -9.33 -12.89
C LEU A 89 5.61 -9.16 -12.29
N LEU A 90 6.31 -10.26 -12.05
CA LEU A 90 7.73 -10.28 -11.70
C LEU A 90 8.46 -11.20 -12.67
N LEU A 91 9.42 -10.65 -13.41
CA LEU A 91 10.22 -11.36 -14.39
C LEU A 91 11.69 -11.39 -13.95
N ALA A 92 12.30 -12.57 -13.96
CA ALA A 92 13.72 -12.74 -13.69
C ALA A 92 14.46 -13.19 -14.95
N SER A 93 15.64 -12.62 -15.18
CA SER A 93 16.50 -13.00 -16.32
C SER A 93 17.68 -13.89 -15.94
N GLY A 94 18.06 -13.96 -14.67
CA GLY A 94 19.25 -14.69 -14.21
C GLY A 94 20.58 -14.10 -14.68
N ALA A 95 20.58 -12.93 -15.33
CA ALA A 95 21.76 -12.35 -15.97
C ALA A 95 22.87 -11.93 -14.99
N ALA A 96 22.55 -11.76 -13.71
CA ALA A 96 23.54 -11.47 -12.66
C ALA A 96 24.33 -12.73 -12.24
N GLU A 97 23.80 -13.93 -12.51
CA GLU A 97 24.36 -15.21 -12.01
C GLU A 97 24.55 -15.24 -10.48
N VAL A 98 23.73 -14.46 -9.76
CA VAL A 98 23.69 -14.41 -8.29
C VAL A 98 22.35 -14.93 -7.81
N THR A 99 22.38 -15.96 -6.96
CA THR A 99 21.22 -16.49 -6.23
C THR A 99 21.17 -15.89 -4.83
N PRO A 100 20.39 -14.83 -4.58
CA PRO A 100 20.24 -14.25 -3.25
C PRO A 100 19.54 -15.21 -2.27
N ALA A 101 19.69 -14.95 -0.98
CA ALA A 101 18.84 -15.58 0.02
C ALA A 101 17.38 -15.19 -0.20
N GLN A 102 16.45 -16.13 -0.02
CA GLN A 102 15.02 -15.91 -0.32
C GLN A 102 14.44 -14.74 0.48
N GLU A 103 14.83 -14.59 1.75
CA GLU A 103 14.37 -13.50 2.61
C GLU A 103 14.86 -12.14 2.12
N GLU A 104 16.14 -12.04 1.72
CA GLU A 104 16.73 -10.83 1.17
C GLU A 104 16.05 -10.42 -0.14
N PHE A 105 15.85 -11.39 -1.04
CA PHE A 105 15.15 -11.17 -2.30
C PHE A 105 13.70 -10.71 -2.08
N THR A 106 12.98 -11.38 -1.19
CA THR A 106 11.60 -11.04 -0.84
C THR A 106 11.49 -9.62 -0.29
N GLU A 107 12.44 -9.21 0.55
CA GLU A 107 12.48 -7.85 1.11
C GLU A 107 12.78 -6.79 0.04
N ALA A 108 13.70 -7.07 -0.90
CA ALA A 108 13.97 -6.16 -2.01
C ALA A 108 12.75 -5.99 -2.92
N VAL A 109 12.05 -7.08 -3.25
CA VAL A 109 10.79 -7.03 -4.00
C VAL A 109 9.74 -6.24 -3.22
N ARG A 110 9.59 -6.49 -1.91
CA ARG A 110 8.68 -5.75 -1.04
C ARG A 110 9.00 -4.25 -1.03
N ALA A 111 10.27 -3.86 -0.95
CA ALA A 111 10.69 -2.46 -0.92
C ALA A 111 10.36 -1.75 -2.24
N VAL A 112 10.60 -2.38 -3.40
CA VAL A 112 10.18 -1.85 -4.70
C VAL A 112 8.66 -1.71 -4.77
N CYS A 113 7.91 -2.71 -4.30
CA CYS A 113 6.45 -2.65 -4.27
C CYS A 113 5.92 -1.56 -3.30
N ASP A 114 6.56 -1.33 -2.15
CA ASP A 114 6.16 -0.30 -1.18
C ASP A 114 6.37 1.10 -1.75
N ASP A 115 7.52 1.33 -2.40
CA ASP A 115 7.82 2.60 -3.03
C ASP A 115 6.83 2.90 -4.17
N LEU A 116 6.56 1.92 -5.04
CA LEU A 116 5.54 2.05 -6.09
C LEU A 116 4.14 2.28 -5.51
N ALA A 117 3.77 1.60 -4.42
CA ALA A 117 2.48 1.77 -3.74
C ALA A 117 2.30 3.20 -3.21
N ARG A 118 3.36 3.81 -2.65
CA ARG A 118 3.35 5.21 -2.22
C ARG A 118 3.22 6.17 -3.40
N GLN A 119 3.93 5.90 -4.50
CA GLN A 119 3.80 6.69 -5.73
C GLN A 119 2.39 6.60 -6.32
N LEU A 120 1.72 5.45 -6.22
CA LEU A 120 0.32 5.26 -6.64
C LEU A 120 -0.65 6.10 -5.79
N ILE A 121 -0.54 6.04 -4.46
CA ILE A 121 -1.39 6.83 -3.55
C ILE A 121 -1.11 8.33 -3.68
N GLY A 122 0.16 8.73 -3.79
CA GLY A 122 0.55 10.14 -3.91
C GLY A 122 0.10 10.80 -5.23
N ASP A 123 -0.16 10.00 -6.27
CA ASP A 123 -0.69 10.43 -7.56
C ASP A 123 -2.19 10.11 -7.72
N ALA A 124 -2.89 9.77 -6.62
CA ALA A 124 -4.30 9.41 -6.70
C ALA A 124 -5.16 10.59 -7.19
N GLU A 125 -6.17 10.29 -8.01
CA GLU A 125 -6.99 11.29 -8.68
C GLU A 125 -7.66 12.26 -7.70
N GLY A 126 -7.33 13.55 -7.83
CA GLY A 126 -7.89 14.60 -6.98
C GLY A 126 -7.43 14.58 -5.52
N ALA A 127 -6.41 13.77 -5.18
CA ALA A 127 -5.86 13.73 -3.83
C ALA A 127 -5.10 15.04 -3.51
N SER A 128 -5.32 15.56 -2.29
CA SER A 128 -4.57 16.70 -1.76
C SER A 128 -3.72 16.36 -0.53
N LYS A 129 -3.92 15.17 0.05
CA LYS A 129 -3.27 14.69 1.27
C LYS A 129 -3.00 13.19 1.12
N ASP A 130 -1.81 12.75 1.54
CA ASP A 130 -1.47 11.34 1.72
C ASP A 130 -1.83 10.92 3.15
N ILE A 131 -2.50 9.78 3.31
CA ILE A 131 -3.03 9.31 4.60
C ILE A 131 -2.51 7.90 4.85
N ARG A 132 -1.61 7.78 5.82
CA ARG A 132 -1.16 6.50 6.35
C ARG A 132 -1.99 6.12 7.58
N ILE A 133 -2.60 4.94 7.53
CA ILE A 133 -3.34 4.37 8.66
C ILE A 133 -2.52 3.22 9.23
N GLU A 134 -2.26 3.27 10.53
CA GLU A 134 -1.56 2.22 11.25
C GLU A 134 -2.45 1.67 12.36
N VAL A 135 -2.77 0.38 12.25
CA VAL A 135 -3.56 -0.35 13.25
C VAL A 135 -2.64 -1.30 13.98
N VAL A 136 -2.48 -1.08 15.28
CA VAL A 136 -1.57 -1.86 16.14
C VAL A 136 -2.36 -2.58 17.23
N ASN A 137 -1.81 -3.67 17.74
CA ASN A 137 -2.40 -4.48 18.82
C ASN A 137 -3.79 -5.06 18.51
N ALA A 138 -4.16 -5.21 17.23
CA ALA A 138 -5.31 -6.01 16.84
C ALA A 138 -5.10 -7.48 17.21
N ALA A 139 -6.20 -8.24 17.37
CA ALA A 139 -6.11 -9.66 17.72
C ALA A 139 -5.44 -10.50 16.62
N THR A 140 -5.63 -10.12 15.35
CA THR A 140 -4.96 -10.73 14.19
C THR A 140 -4.51 -9.65 13.19
N GLU A 141 -3.61 -10.03 12.27
CA GLU A 141 -3.22 -9.13 11.16
C GLU A 141 -4.41 -8.86 10.22
N ASP A 142 -5.28 -9.85 10.01
CA ASP A 142 -6.45 -9.69 9.15
C ASP A 142 -7.47 -8.72 9.78
N ASP A 143 -7.66 -8.77 11.10
CA ASP A 143 -8.44 -7.76 11.84
C ASP A 143 -7.84 -6.35 11.67
N ALA A 144 -6.51 -6.22 11.77
CA ALA A 144 -5.84 -4.93 11.57
C ALA A 144 -6.06 -4.38 10.16
N VAL A 145 -5.99 -5.25 9.15
CA VAL A 145 -6.24 -4.90 7.75
C VAL A 145 -7.71 -4.54 7.51
N GLU A 146 -8.66 -5.27 8.10
CA GLU A 146 -10.09 -4.96 8.02
C GLU A 146 -10.38 -3.57 8.61
N VAL A 147 -9.87 -3.30 9.81
CA VAL A 147 -10.02 -1.99 10.47
C VAL A 147 -9.38 -0.88 9.65
N GLY A 148 -8.14 -1.06 9.20
CA GLY A 148 -7.44 -0.07 8.38
C GLY A 148 -8.21 0.26 7.10
N ARG A 149 -8.78 -0.77 6.45
CA ARG A 149 -9.59 -0.62 5.24
C ARG A 149 -10.91 0.09 5.51
N SER A 150 -11.59 -0.24 6.61
CA SER A 150 -12.83 0.45 7.02
C SER A 150 -12.59 1.95 7.23
N ILE A 151 -11.50 2.30 7.93
CA ILE A 151 -11.09 3.69 8.15
C ILE A 151 -10.77 4.39 6.82
N ALA A 152 -9.97 3.76 5.95
CA ALA A 152 -9.59 4.31 4.64
C ALA A 152 -10.79 4.61 3.73
N ARG A 153 -11.82 3.77 3.77
CA ARG A 153 -13.05 3.87 2.97
C ARG A 153 -14.11 4.78 3.58
N ASN A 154 -13.89 5.32 4.78
CA ASN A 154 -14.88 6.17 5.43
C ASN A 154 -14.92 7.56 4.79
N ASN A 155 -15.97 7.82 3.99
CA ASN A 155 -16.14 9.10 3.30
C ASN A 155 -16.23 10.29 4.25
N LEU A 156 -16.86 10.12 5.42
CA LEU A 156 -16.90 11.19 6.41
C LEU A 156 -15.47 11.53 6.86
N LEU A 157 -14.65 10.54 7.19
CA LEU A 157 -13.27 10.78 7.60
C LEU A 157 -12.46 11.44 6.48
N LYS A 158 -12.57 10.95 5.23
CA LYS A 158 -11.91 11.57 4.07
C LYS A 158 -12.29 13.05 3.92
N CYS A 159 -13.57 13.39 4.06
CA CYS A 159 -14.03 14.79 4.04
C CYS A 159 -13.50 15.61 5.23
N ALA A 160 -13.42 15.03 6.44
CA ALA A 160 -12.87 15.72 7.61
C ALA A 160 -11.38 16.03 7.41
N LEU A 161 -10.60 15.04 6.98
CA LEU A 161 -9.17 15.22 6.71
C LEU A 161 -8.92 16.21 5.57
N HIS A 162 -9.75 16.19 4.52
CA HIS A 162 -9.68 17.19 3.46
C HIS A 162 -9.87 18.61 4.02
N GLY A 163 -10.86 18.80 4.90
CA GLY A 163 -11.14 20.05 5.62
C GLY A 163 -10.28 20.32 6.85
N GLU A 164 -9.20 19.55 7.06
CA GLU A 164 -8.24 19.72 8.17
C GLU A 164 -8.88 19.60 9.57
N ASP A 165 -9.91 18.78 9.68
CA ASP A 165 -10.60 18.42 10.93
C ASP A 165 -10.09 17.05 11.44
N PRO A 166 -9.32 17.00 12.56
CA PRO A 166 -8.81 15.75 13.15
C PRO A 166 -9.91 14.98 13.90
N ASN A 167 -10.94 14.57 13.18
CA ASN A 167 -12.17 14.03 13.74
C ASN A 167 -12.04 12.54 14.14
N TRP A 168 -11.52 12.27 15.34
CA TRP A 168 -11.38 10.92 15.88
C TRP A 168 -12.70 10.17 16.06
N GLY A 169 -13.82 10.89 16.23
CA GLY A 169 -15.15 10.29 16.29
C GLY A 169 -15.51 9.55 14.99
N ARG A 170 -15.12 10.08 13.84
CA ARG A 170 -15.28 9.41 12.52
C ARG A 170 -14.39 8.17 12.39
N VAL A 171 -13.22 8.17 13.02
CA VAL A 171 -12.33 6.99 13.09
C VAL A 171 -13.00 5.89 13.92
N LEU A 172 -13.46 6.18 15.13
CA LEU A 172 -14.17 5.21 15.98
C LEU A 172 -15.43 4.67 15.30
N SER A 173 -16.20 5.53 14.62
CA SER A 173 -17.37 5.09 13.89
C SER A 173 -17.02 4.08 12.79
N ALA A 174 -15.88 4.24 12.11
CA ALA A 174 -15.41 3.29 11.10
C ALA A 174 -14.91 1.97 11.71
N ILE A 175 -14.26 2.01 12.88
CA ILE A 175 -13.87 0.80 13.62
C ILE A 175 -15.13 0.01 14.02
N GLY A 176 -16.16 0.71 14.51
CA GLY A 176 -17.42 0.13 14.95
C GLY A 176 -18.24 -0.62 13.90
N THR A 177 -17.91 -0.50 12.61
CA THR A 177 -18.58 -1.24 11.52
C THR A 177 -17.85 -2.52 11.12
N THR A 178 -16.71 -2.83 11.74
CA THR A 178 -15.90 -4.02 11.41
C THR A 178 -16.30 -5.23 12.24
N SER A 179 -15.88 -6.42 11.79
CA SER A 179 -16.00 -7.68 12.53
C SER A 179 -14.83 -7.97 13.47
N ALA A 180 -13.78 -7.13 13.43
CA ALA A 180 -12.61 -7.25 14.27
C ALA A 180 -12.95 -7.25 15.77
N ALA A 181 -12.20 -8.03 16.55
CA ALA A 181 -12.35 -8.05 18.00
C ALA A 181 -11.67 -6.80 18.63
N PHE A 182 -12.45 -5.96 19.29
CA PHE A 182 -11.94 -4.81 20.04
C PHE A 182 -12.83 -4.47 21.25
N ASP A 183 -12.25 -3.73 22.20
CA ASP A 183 -12.95 -3.17 23.37
C ASP A 183 -13.04 -1.64 23.19
N PRO A 184 -14.25 -1.07 23.06
CA PRO A 184 -14.44 0.37 22.85
C PRO A 184 -13.74 1.24 23.90
N ASP A 185 -13.71 0.80 25.15
CA ASP A 185 -13.14 1.55 26.28
C ASP A 185 -11.59 1.51 26.30
N ARG A 186 -10.98 0.76 25.37
CA ARG A 186 -9.51 0.61 25.25
C ARG A 186 -8.96 1.15 23.93
N LEU A 187 -9.81 1.73 23.09
CA LEU A 187 -9.38 2.31 21.82
C LEU A 187 -8.63 3.63 22.04
N ASN A 188 -7.55 3.79 21.27
CA ASN A 188 -6.77 5.02 21.23
C ASN A 188 -6.60 5.43 19.77
N VAL A 189 -6.64 6.73 19.48
CA VAL A 189 -6.43 7.26 18.13
C VAL A 189 -5.41 8.38 18.22
N ALA A 190 -4.36 8.27 17.39
CA ALA A 190 -3.41 9.34 17.16
C ALA A 190 -3.53 9.86 15.73
N ILE A 191 -3.43 11.17 15.55
CA ILE A 191 -3.34 11.83 14.24
C ILE A 191 -2.08 12.70 14.28
N ASN A 192 -1.13 12.45 13.39
CA ASN A 192 0.18 13.13 13.35
C ASN A 192 0.86 13.19 14.73
N ASP A 193 0.95 12.02 15.39
CA ASP A 193 1.55 11.82 16.72
C ASP A 193 0.80 12.44 17.92
N VAL A 194 -0.36 13.09 17.70
CA VAL A 194 -1.20 13.63 18.77
C VAL A 194 -2.32 12.64 19.11
N TRP A 195 -2.38 12.18 20.37
CA TRP A 195 -3.36 11.21 20.86
C TRP A 195 -4.71 11.87 21.15
N VAL A 196 -5.45 12.21 20.10
CA VAL A 196 -6.77 12.88 20.15
C VAL A 196 -7.88 12.05 20.80
N CYS A 197 -7.70 10.72 20.91
CA CYS A 197 -8.60 9.84 21.66
C CYS A 197 -7.77 8.87 22.52
N ARG A 198 -8.14 8.74 23.81
CA ARG A 198 -7.56 7.78 24.73
C ARG A 198 -8.65 7.04 25.50
N ASN A 199 -8.54 5.71 25.58
CA ASN A 199 -9.50 4.84 26.26
C ASN A 199 -10.97 5.14 25.89
N GLY A 200 -11.24 5.24 24.58
CA GLY A 200 -12.59 5.54 24.06
C GLY A 200 -13.11 6.96 24.35
N SER A 201 -12.28 7.83 24.94
CA SER A 201 -12.65 9.17 25.41
C SER A 201 -11.74 10.26 24.80
N VAL A 202 -12.09 11.53 25.04
CA VAL A 202 -11.28 12.68 24.61
C VAL A 202 -9.84 12.53 25.12
N GLY A 203 -8.88 12.67 24.20
CA GLY A 203 -7.45 12.63 24.49
C GLY A 203 -6.81 14.01 24.62
N ASP A 204 -5.62 14.15 24.07
CA ASP A 204 -4.82 15.38 24.13
C ASP A 204 -5.41 16.49 23.24
N ASP A 205 -5.16 17.76 23.62
CA ASP A 205 -5.55 18.92 22.82
C ASP A 205 -4.73 18.99 21.51
N ARG A 206 -5.41 19.43 20.45
CA ARG A 206 -4.90 19.56 19.07
C ARG A 206 -3.94 20.73 18.88
#